data_AF-A0A920R014-F1
#
_entry.id   AF-A0A920R014-F1
#
_cell.length_a   1.000
_cell.length_b   1.000
_cell.length_c   1.000
_cell.angle_alpha   90.00
_cell.angle_beta   90.00
_cell.angle_gamma   90.00
#
_symmetry.space_group_name_H-M   'P 1'
#
loop_
_entity.id
_entity.type
_entity.pdbx_description
1 polymer ?
#
loop_
_entity_poly.entity_id
_entity_poly.type
_entity_poly.pdbx_seq_one_letter_code
_entity_poly.pdbx_strand_id
1 'polypeptide(L)'
;MIPSYIDIEAIFDHYDAVFFDAYGVLVDGIDALPNAEQLVNIMNASAMNYFIVTNDASKSIESLSNKFQSQGMRIPVERIVNSGSLISGYYRDEDLVGRPTLVLGTKDSRTYVSGSCAKILSLDSNSEPDVILFTHSSPYDWESTLKHLLNLVSKRFKQKNPYVWFYPIQTSYTKMARLILGWEQRHS
;
A
#
# COMPACT_ATOMS: atom_id res chain seq x y z
N MET A 1 27.61 23.41 -6.93
CA MET A 1 27.84 21.96 -7.02
C MET A 1 27.07 21.49 -8.24
N ILE A 2 27.75 21.05 -9.29
CA ILE A 2 27.07 20.48 -10.47
C ILE A 2 26.54 19.10 -10.02
N PRO A 3 25.26 18.77 -10.21
CA PRO A 3 24.79 17.42 -9.92
C PRO A 3 25.60 16.44 -10.76
N SER A 4 26.26 15.48 -10.12
CA SER A 4 26.85 14.36 -10.82
C SER A 4 25.71 13.51 -11.37
N TYR A 5 25.52 13.52 -12.69
CA TYR A 5 24.63 12.59 -13.35
C TYR A 5 25.26 11.19 -13.24
N ILE A 6 24.49 10.24 -12.74
CA ILE A 6 24.83 8.82 -12.73
C ILE A 6 23.86 8.13 -13.69
N ASP A 7 24.40 7.31 -14.57
CA ASP A 7 23.58 6.45 -15.42
C ASP A 7 22.91 5.38 -14.55
N ILE A 8 21.65 5.07 -14.86
CA ILE A 8 20.90 4.08 -14.08
C ILE A 8 21.62 2.73 -14.09
N GLU A 9 22.28 2.37 -15.20
CA GLU A 9 23.06 1.14 -15.33
C GLU A 9 24.24 1.08 -14.36
N ALA A 10 24.85 2.22 -14.03
CA ALA A 10 25.93 2.27 -13.03
C ALA A 10 25.43 1.96 -11.61
N ILE A 11 24.13 2.12 -11.34
CA ILE A 11 23.51 1.69 -10.08
C ILE A 11 23.39 0.15 -10.05
N PHE A 12 23.28 -0.51 -11.20
CA PHE A 12 22.97 -1.94 -11.28
C PHE A 12 24.11 -2.80 -10.71
N ASP A 13 25.35 -2.35 -10.86
CA ASP A 13 26.53 -3.07 -10.40
C ASP A 13 26.87 -2.83 -8.91
N HIS A 14 26.20 -1.87 -8.27
CA HIS A 14 26.52 -1.44 -6.91
C HIS A 14 25.50 -1.85 -5.84
N TYR A 15 24.31 -2.30 -6.25
CA TYR A 15 23.24 -2.63 -5.31
C TYR A 15 22.59 -3.98 -5.64
N ASP A 16 22.43 -4.81 -4.63
CA ASP A 16 21.75 -6.11 -4.75
C ASP A 16 20.28 -5.98 -5.15
N ALA A 17 19.65 -4.86 -4.78
CA ALA A 17 18.30 -4.51 -5.18
C ALA A 17 18.08 -2.99 -5.15
N VAL A 18 17.17 -2.50 -5.99
CA VAL A 18 16.78 -1.08 -6.02
C VAL A 18 15.26 -0.93 -5.93
N PHE A 19 14.83 0.01 -5.08
CA PHE A 19 13.43 0.31 -4.85
C PHE A 19 13.08 1.66 -5.45
N PHE A 20 12.11 1.66 -6.36
CA PHE A 20 11.62 2.85 -7.03
C PHE A 20 10.27 3.24 -6.45
N ASP A 21 10.06 4.53 -6.18
CA ASP A 21 8.69 5.04 -6.02
C ASP A 21 7.93 4.91 -7.36
N ALA A 22 6.61 4.92 -7.29
CA ALA A 22 5.75 5.02 -8.46
C ALA A 22 5.50 6.49 -8.83
N TYR A 23 4.97 7.28 -7.89
CA TYR A 23 4.50 8.64 -8.17
C TYR A 23 5.67 9.64 -8.14
N GLY A 24 5.77 10.47 -9.17
CA GLY A 24 6.90 11.38 -9.37
C GLY A 24 8.17 10.72 -9.91
N VAL A 25 8.16 9.39 -10.12
CA VAL A 25 9.29 8.61 -10.67
C VAL A 25 8.90 7.90 -11.95
N LEU A 26 7.81 7.14 -11.95
CA LEU A 26 7.28 6.46 -13.13
C LEU A 26 6.00 7.10 -13.67
N VAL A 27 5.17 7.67 -12.80
CA VAL A 27 3.88 8.27 -13.15
C VAL A 27 3.67 9.59 -12.43
N ASP A 28 2.90 10.51 -13.01
CA ASP A 28 2.53 11.79 -12.36
C ASP A 28 1.18 11.74 -11.61
N GLY A 29 0.50 10.60 -11.67
CA GLY A 29 -0.85 10.42 -11.17
C GLY A 29 -1.80 9.92 -12.26
N ILE A 30 -1.66 10.49 -13.45
CA ILE A 30 -2.52 10.24 -14.60
C ILE A 30 -1.72 9.45 -15.62
N ASP A 31 -0.59 10.00 -16.05
CA ASP A 31 0.20 9.51 -17.18
C ASP A 31 1.56 8.96 -16.73
N ALA A 32 2.18 8.18 -17.61
CA ALA A 32 3.57 7.79 -17.45
C ALA A 32 4.48 9.00 -17.66
N LEU A 33 5.52 9.12 -16.84
CA LEU A 33 6.53 10.14 -17.01
C LEU A 33 7.39 9.85 -18.26
N PRO A 34 8.00 10.88 -18.88
CA PRO A 34 8.90 10.69 -20.00
C PRO A 34 9.98 9.64 -19.70
N ASN A 35 10.20 8.73 -20.63
CA ASN A 35 11.17 7.63 -20.55
C ASN A 35 10.88 6.57 -19.46
N ALA A 36 9.74 6.62 -18.75
CA ALA A 36 9.39 5.60 -17.75
C ALA A 36 9.27 4.20 -18.38
N GLU A 37 8.67 4.09 -19.57
CA GLU A 37 8.64 2.84 -20.35
C GLU A 37 10.06 2.34 -20.68
N GLN A 38 10.94 3.22 -21.14
CA GLN A 38 12.32 2.86 -21.46
C GLN A 38 13.07 2.36 -20.22
N LEU A 39 12.92 3.04 -19.09
CA LEU A 39 13.51 2.63 -17.81
C LEU A 39 13.03 1.24 -17.41
N VAL A 40 11.71 0.98 -17.47
CA VAL A 40 11.15 -0.34 -17.15
C VAL A 40 11.66 -1.42 -18.10
N ASN A 41 11.80 -1.11 -19.40
CA ASN A 41 12.36 -2.05 -20.36
C ASN A 41 13.83 -2.38 -20.05
N ILE A 42 14.64 -1.38 -19.68
CA ILE A 42 16.05 -1.57 -19.27
C ILE A 42 16.10 -2.44 -18.00
N MET A 43 15.29 -2.13 -16.98
CA MET A 43 15.25 -2.90 -15.74
C MET A 43 14.78 -4.35 -15.94
N ASN A 44 13.84 -4.59 -16.86
CA ASN A 44 13.38 -5.93 -17.20
C ASN A 44 14.40 -6.73 -18.01
N ALA A 45 15.21 -6.06 -18.84
CA ALA A 45 16.24 -6.69 -19.67
C ALA A 45 17.54 -6.93 -18.91
N SER A 46 17.77 -6.23 -17.81
CA SER A 46 18.98 -6.38 -16.99
C SER A 46 18.82 -7.46 -15.93
N ALA A 47 19.94 -7.86 -15.31
CA ALA A 47 19.94 -8.74 -14.14
C ALA A 47 19.56 -7.98 -12.85
N MET A 48 19.17 -6.70 -12.94
CA MET A 48 18.84 -5.89 -11.78
C MET A 48 17.62 -6.44 -11.05
N ASN A 49 17.77 -6.62 -9.74
CA ASN A 49 16.65 -6.92 -8.87
C ASN A 49 15.95 -5.62 -8.46
N TYR A 50 14.93 -5.19 -9.19
CA TYR A 50 14.17 -3.97 -8.84
C TYR A 50 12.82 -4.28 -8.22
N PHE A 51 12.28 -3.32 -7.47
CA PHE A 51 10.89 -3.32 -7.00
C PHE A 51 10.30 -1.92 -7.09
N ILE A 52 9.01 -1.84 -7.42
CA ILE A 52 8.21 -0.64 -7.24
C ILE A 52 7.65 -0.67 -5.83
N VAL A 53 8.02 0.31 -5.02
CA VAL A 53 7.57 0.46 -3.64
C VAL A 53 6.76 1.74 -3.56
N THR A 54 5.49 1.66 -3.15
CA THR A 54 4.63 2.85 -3.11
C THR A 54 3.72 2.90 -1.90
N ASN A 55 3.50 4.09 -1.35
CA ASN A 55 2.58 4.29 -0.24
C ASN A 55 1.09 4.22 -0.65
N ASP A 56 0.77 4.05 -1.93
CA ASP A 56 -0.60 3.99 -2.43
C ASP A 56 -1.29 2.64 -2.12
N ALA A 57 -2.04 2.57 -1.01
CA ALA A 57 -2.91 1.45 -0.67
C ALA A 57 -4.28 1.49 -1.37
N SER A 58 -4.55 2.46 -2.25
CA SER A 58 -5.85 2.60 -2.91
C SER A 58 -6.10 1.56 -3.99
N LYS A 59 -5.08 0.83 -4.42
CA LYS A 59 -5.16 -0.17 -5.49
C LYS A 59 -4.53 -1.50 -5.05
N SER A 60 -5.06 -2.61 -5.55
CA SER A 60 -4.42 -3.91 -5.51
C SER A 60 -3.13 -3.88 -6.35
N ILE A 61 -2.18 -4.76 -6.03
CA ILE A 61 -0.93 -4.88 -6.79
C ILE A 61 -1.20 -5.35 -8.23
N GLU A 62 -2.25 -6.15 -8.43
CA GLU A 62 -2.76 -6.57 -9.74
C GLU A 62 -3.30 -5.38 -10.54
N SER A 63 -4.13 -4.54 -9.93
CA SER A 63 -4.62 -3.32 -10.59
C SER A 63 -3.50 -2.33 -10.91
N LEU A 64 -2.48 -2.20 -10.05
CA LEU A 64 -1.32 -1.37 -10.33
C LEU A 64 -0.50 -1.91 -11.50
N SER A 65 -0.22 -3.22 -11.52
CA SER A 65 0.48 -3.88 -12.63
C SER A 65 -0.28 -3.68 -13.95
N ASN A 66 -1.60 -3.89 -13.96
CA ASN A 66 -2.44 -3.66 -15.12
C ASN A 66 -2.44 -2.19 -15.57
N LYS A 67 -2.45 -1.24 -14.62
CA LYS A 67 -2.34 0.19 -14.92
C LYS A 67 -1.01 0.50 -15.60
N PHE A 68 0.11 0.07 -15.02
CA PHE A 68 1.43 0.26 -15.62
C PHE A 68 1.51 -0.36 -17.01
N GLN A 69 0.97 -1.57 -17.18
CA GLN A 69 0.94 -2.23 -18.48
C GLN A 69 0.15 -1.43 -19.53
N SER A 70 -0.99 -0.85 -19.15
CA SER A 70 -1.77 0.03 -20.03
C SER A 70 -1.03 1.31 -20.45
N GLN A 71 0.01 1.66 -19.69
CA GLN A 71 0.90 2.80 -19.94
C GLN A 71 2.24 2.37 -20.58
N GLY A 72 2.33 1.15 -21.15
CA GLY A 72 3.52 0.63 -21.82
C GLY A 72 4.56 -0.01 -20.87
N MET A 73 4.40 0.13 -19.56
CA MET A 73 5.32 -0.38 -18.55
C MET A 73 4.94 -1.80 -18.11
N ARG A 74 5.67 -2.81 -18.58
CA ARG A 74 5.45 -4.21 -18.19
C ARG A 74 6.10 -4.52 -16.84
N ILE A 75 5.46 -4.12 -15.74
CA ILE A 75 5.93 -4.38 -14.37
C ILE A 75 5.15 -5.58 -13.79
N PRO A 76 5.80 -6.72 -13.53
CA PRO A 76 5.14 -7.89 -12.93
C PRO A 76 4.61 -7.61 -11.53
N VAL A 77 3.55 -8.31 -11.13
CA VAL A 77 2.89 -8.12 -9.81
C VAL A 77 3.87 -8.40 -8.66
N GLU A 78 4.73 -9.40 -8.79
CA GLU A 78 5.76 -9.77 -7.83
C GLU A 78 6.85 -8.70 -7.64
N ARG A 79 6.93 -7.73 -8.55
CA ARG A 79 7.83 -6.58 -8.47
C ARG A 79 7.19 -5.37 -7.80
N ILE A 80 5.92 -5.46 -7.38
CA ILE A 80 5.18 -4.35 -6.79
C ILE A 80 4.91 -4.65 -5.32
N VAL A 81 5.35 -3.74 -4.45
CA VAL A 81 4.96 -3.72 -3.05
C VAL A 81 4.35 -2.36 -2.76
N ASN A 82 3.15 -2.36 -2.19
CA ASN A 82 2.56 -1.12 -1.72
C ASN A 82 2.25 -1.20 -0.22
N SER A 83 1.86 -0.07 0.35
CA SER A 83 1.48 -0.01 1.75
C SER A 83 0.29 -0.93 2.09
N GLY A 84 -0.55 -1.27 1.11
CA GLY A 84 -1.63 -2.27 1.25
C GLY A 84 -1.11 -3.68 1.53
N SER A 85 0.03 -4.06 0.97
CA SER A 85 0.68 -5.37 1.19
C SER A 85 1.01 -5.62 2.67
N LEU A 86 1.13 -4.58 3.49
CA LEU A 86 1.44 -4.68 4.93
C LEU A 86 0.21 -5.00 5.80
N ILE A 87 -1.00 -4.87 5.26
CA ILE A 87 -2.23 -4.99 6.05
C ILE A 87 -2.37 -6.40 6.64
N SER A 88 -2.13 -7.44 5.85
CA SER A 88 -2.28 -8.83 6.31
C SER A 88 -1.27 -9.20 7.41
N GLY A 89 -0.03 -8.69 7.32
CA GLY A 89 0.99 -8.85 8.36
C GLY A 89 0.57 -8.15 9.65
N TYR A 90 0.19 -6.88 9.56
CA TYR A 90 -0.28 -6.10 10.71
C TYR A 90 -1.46 -6.78 11.45
N TYR A 91 -2.43 -7.33 10.72
CA TYR A 91 -3.56 -8.04 11.33
C TYR A 91 -3.14 -9.27 12.12
N ARG A 92 -2.12 -9.98 11.65
CA ARG A 92 -1.57 -11.17 12.31
C ARG A 92 -0.82 -10.78 13.57
N ASP A 93 0.06 -9.78 13.47
CA ASP A 93 0.95 -9.37 14.55
C ASP A 93 0.18 -8.75 15.73
N GLU A 94 -0.94 -8.08 15.44
CA GLU A 94 -1.79 -7.40 16.42
C GLU A 94 -3.01 -8.24 16.87
N ASP A 95 -3.08 -9.53 16.49
CA ASP A 95 -4.21 -10.43 16.82
C ASP A 95 -5.60 -9.86 16.43
N LEU A 96 -5.66 -9.32 15.21
CA LEU A 96 -6.85 -8.70 14.61
C LEU A 96 -7.55 -9.59 13.57
N VAL A 97 -7.01 -10.77 13.28
CA VAL A 97 -7.55 -11.67 12.27
C VAL A 97 -9.02 -12.00 12.57
N GLY A 98 -9.89 -11.79 11.58
CA GLY A 98 -11.33 -12.03 11.70
C GLY A 98 -12.11 -10.96 12.47
N ARG A 99 -11.45 -9.93 13.02
CA ARG A 99 -12.15 -8.86 13.74
C ARG A 99 -13.07 -8.06 12.80
N PRO A 100 -14.19 -7.54 13.33
CA PRO A 100 -15.03 -6.63 12.59
C PRO A 100 -14.26 -5.37 12.19
N THR A 101 -14.13 -5.12 10.89
CA THR A 101 -13.32 -4.02 10.36
C THR A 101 -14.17 -3.11 9.50
N LEU A 102 -14.18 -1.82 9.83
CA LEU A 102 -14.66 -0.78 8.93
C LEU A 102 -13.51 -0.34 8.02
N VAL A 103 -13.64 -0.61 6.72
CA VAL A 103 -12.63 -0.21 5.72
C VAL A 103 -13.08 1.06 5.02
N LEU A 104 -12.28 2.12 5.19
CA LEU A 104 -12.40 3.39 4.50
C LEU A 104 -11.35 3.45 3.39
N GLY A 105 -11.75 2.93 2.23
CA GLY A 105 -11.01 3.09 0.98
C GLY A 105 -11.77 2.61 -0.25
N THR A 106 -11.05 2.42 -1.35
CA THR A 106 -11.62 1.98 -2.63
C THR A 106 -12.08 0.53 -2.58
N LYS A 107 -12.88 0.11 -3.57
CA LYS A 107 -13.24 -1.31 -3.76
C LYS A 107 -12.00 -2.22 -3.85
N ASP A 108 -10.97 -1.72 -4.52
CA ASP A 108 -9.76 -2.46 -4.78
C ASP A 108 -8.91 -2.64 -3.51
N SER A 109 -8.79 -1.61 -2.68
CA SER A 109 -8.08 -1.70 -1.40
C SER A 109 -8.72 -2.67 -0.40
N ARG A 110 -10.02 -2.97 -0.55
CA ARG A 110 -10.71 -3.97 0.29
C ARG A 110 -10.23 -5.39 0.02
N THR A 111 -9.56 -5.64 -1.11
CA THR A 111 -8.98 -6.95 -1.43
C THR A 111 -7.87 -7.35 -0.44
N TYR A 112 -7.13 -6.40 0.13
CA TYR A 112 -6.08 -6.67 1.13
C TYR A 112 -6.60 -7.23 2.45
N VAL A 113 -7.91 -7.10 2.72
CA VAL A 113 -8.55 -7.59 3.94
C VAL A 113 -9.67 -8.60 3.66
N SER A 114 -9.86 -8.98 2.40
CA SER A 114 -10.81 -10.03 2.03
C SER A 114 -10.25 -11.42 2.39
N GLY A 115 -11.09 -12.46 2.31
CA GLY A 115 -10.62 -13.85 2.26
C GLY A 115 -10.18 -14.53 3.55
N SER A 116 -10.28 -13.88 4.72
CA SER A 116 -10.16 -14.41 6.12
C SER A 116 -9.46 -13.41 7.05
N CYS A 117 -8.86 -12.35 6.50
CA CYS A 117 -8.13 -11.34 7.25
C CYS A 117 -9.05 -10.55 8.19
N ALA A 118 -10.21 -10.12 7.72
CA ALA A 118 -11.17 -9.35 8.52
C ALA A 118 -12.63 -9.67 8.19
N LYS A 119 -13.54 -9.39 9.13
CA LYS A 119 -14.98 -9.31 8.87
C LYS A 119 -15.32 -7.88 8.45
N ILE A 120 -15.32 -7.61 7.14
CA ILE A 120 -15.56 -6.27 6.60
C ILE A 120 -17.00 -5.82 6.93
N LEU A 121 -17.12 -4.68 7.59
CA LEU A 121 -18.38 -3.98 7.85
C LEU A 121 -18.62 -2.87 6.83
N SER A 122 -19.89 -2.63 6.53
CA SER A 122 -20.34 -1.45 5.82
C SER A 122 -20.59 -0.29 6.81
N LEU A 123 -20.59 0.95 6.31
CA LEU A 123 -20.81 2.15 7.12
C LEU A 123 -22.23 2.20 7.75
N ASP A 124 -23.19 1.54 7.13
CA ASP A 124 -24.58 1.42 7.56
C ASP A 124 -24.83 0.18 8.43
N SER A 125 -23.78 -0.58 8.78
CA SER A 125 -23.92 -1.77 9.62
C SER A 125 -24.40 -1.42 11.02
N ASN A 126 -25.30 -2.24 11.57
CA ASN A 126 -25.69 -2.20 12.98
C ASN A 126 -24.61 -2.76 13.92
N SER A 127 -23.58 -3.42 13.38
CA SER A 127 -22.43 -3.91 14.16
C SER A 127 -21.37 -2.83 14.26
N GLU A 128 -20.74 -2.71 15.43
CA GLU A 128 -19.60 -1.82 15.59
C GLU A 128 -18.30 -2.49 15.12
N PRO A 129 -17.41 -1.75 14.45
CA PRO A 129 -16.08 -2.26 14.17
C PRO A 129 -15.25 -2.39 15.44
N ASP A 130 -14.24 -3.24 15.44
CA ASP A 130 -13.12 -3.18 16.39
C ASP A 130 -11.92 -2.48 15.75
N VAL A 131 -11.81 -2.54 14.42
CA VAL A 131 -10.74 -1.93 13.64
C VAL A 131 -11.32 -0.95 12.64
N ILE A 132 -10.73 0.24 12.56
CA ILE A 132 -11.00 1.21 11.49
C ILE A 132 -9.75 1.33 10.63
N LEU A 133 -9.85 0.81 9.41
CA LEU A 133 -8.77 0.76 8.43
C LEU A 133 -8.97 1.85 7.38
N PHE A 134 -7.97 2.72 7.23
CA PHE A 134 -8.00 3.82 6.27
C PHE A 134 -7.00 3.57 5.14
N THR A 135 -7.48 3.20 3.96
CA THR A 135 -6.61 2.92 2.81
C THR A 135 -6.69 3.98 1.71
N HIS A 136 -7.77 4.79 1.68
CA HIS A 136 -7.92 5.90 0.74
C HIS A 136 -9.09 6.82 1.14
N SER A 137 -9.10 8.07 0.66
CA SER A 137 -10.13 9.05 1.05
C SER A 137 -11.41 9.02 0.21
N SER A 138 -11.34 8.57 -1.03
CA SER A 138 -12.50 8.33 -1.90
C SER A 138 -13.05 6.91 -1.75
N PRO A 139 -14.36 6.67 -1.99
CA PRO A 139 -15.37 7.59 -2.54
C PRO A 139 -16.35 8.15 -1.49
N TYR A 140 -15.92 8.40 -0.25
CA TYR A 140 -16.82 8.69 0.87
C TYR A 140 -17.28 10.15 0.91
N ASP A 141 -18.55 10.37 1.30
CA ASP A 141 -18.99 11.69 1.79
C ASP A 141 -18.38 11.95 3.17
N TRP A 142 -17.39 12.84 3.21
CA TRP A 142 -16.60 13.05 4.41
C TRP A 142 -17.36 13.71 5.54
N GLU A 143 -18.39 14.51 5.24
CA GLU A 143 -19.19 15.12 6.30
C GLU A 143 -19.94 14.04 7.07
N SER A 144 -20.69 13.18 6.38
CA SER A 144 -21.43 12.08 7.02
C SER A 144 -20.49 11.04 7.62
N THR A 145 -19.40 10.71 6.93
CA THR A 145 -18.42 9.73 7.41
C THR A 145 -17.74 10.20 8.68
N LEU A 146 -17.31 11.47 8.75
CA LEU A 146 -16.67 12.01 9.94
C LEU A 146 -17.64 12.07 11.12
N LYS A 147 -18.91 12.47 10.89
CA LYS A 147 -19.95 12.42 11.93
C LYS A 147 -20.12 11.01 12.49
N HIS A 148 -20.19 10.00 11.62
CA HIS A 148 -20.28 8.60 12.03
C HIS A 148 -19.05 8.15 12.84
N LEU A 149 -17.84 8.44 12.35
CA LEU A 149 -16.59 8.09 13.03
C LEU A 149 -16.46 8.76 14.40
N LEU A 150 -16.83 10.05 14.52
CA LEU A 150 -16.81 10.77 15.79
C LEU A 150 -17.80 10.18 16.79
N ASN A 151 -18.99 9.78 16.34
CA ASN A 151 -19.97 9.09 17.19
C ASN A 151 -19.45 7.75 17.68
N LEU A 152 -18.85 6.95 16.79
CA LEU A 152 -18.20 5.69 17.13
C LEU A 152 -17.12 5.92 18.20
N VAL A 153 -16.17 6.85 17.96
CA VAL A 153 -15.06 7.15 18.87
C VAL A 153 -15.55 7.60 20.23
N SER A 154 -16.49 8.55 20.26
CA SER A 154 -17.07 9.08 21.49
C SER A 154 -17.67 7.96 22.34
N LYS A 155 -18.37 7.01 21.71
CA LYS A 155 -18.98 5.86 22.39
C LYS A 155 -17.93 4.92 23.00
N ARG A 156 -16.93 4.46 22.23
CA ARG A 156 -15.88 3.55 22.72
C ARG A 156 -14.97 4.20 23.75
N PHE A 157 -14.69 5.50 23.61
CA PHE A 157 -13.89 6.23 24.60
C PHE A 157 -14.58 6.25 25.97
N LYS A 158 -15.90 6.52 26.02
CA LYS A 158 -16.69 6.46 27.27
C LYS A 158 -16.70 5.06 27.89
N GLN A 159 -16.61 4.02 27.07
CA GLN A 159 -16.56 2.63 27.49
C GLN A 159 -15.15 2.15 27.87
N LYS A 160 -14.11 2.99 27.75
CA LYS A 160 -12.70 2.63 27.96
C LYS A 160 -12.24 1.45 27.09
N ASN A 161 -12.78 1.34 25.88
CA ASN A 161 -12.48 0.26 24.93
C ASN A 161 -12.20 0.83 23.53
N PRO A 162 -11.09 1.55 23.32
CA PRO A 162 -10.83 2.27 22.08
C PRO A 162 -10.71 1.32 20.87
N TYR A 163 -11.07 1.81 19.68
CA TYR A 163 -10.82 1.07 18.44
C TYR A 163 -9.33 1.03 18.10
N VAL A 164 -8.93 0.03 17.32
CA VAL A 164 -7.64 0.02 16.65
C VAL A 164 -7.74 0.82 15.36
N TRP A 165 -6.84 1.78 15.20
CA TRP A 165 -6.75 2.64 14.01
C TRP A 165 -5.53 2.22 13.20
N PHE A 166 -5.75 1.84 11.94
CA PHE A 166 -4.64 1.50 11.06
C PHE A 166 -4.68 2.33 9.77
N TYR A 167 -3.55 2.98 9.48
CA TYR A 167 -3.34 3.86 8.34
C TYR A 167 -2.07 3.41 7.59
N PRO A 168 -2.17 2.47 6.63
CA PRO A 168 -1.00 1.91 5.96
C PRO A 168 -0.21 2.96 5.18
N ILE A 169 -0.83 4.04 4.70
CA ILE A 169 -0.16 5.12 3.96
C ILE A 169 0.91 5.86 4.80
N GLN A 170 0.79 5.87 6.14
CA GLN A 170 1.81 6.45 7.03
C GLN A 170 3.00 5.52 7.28
N THR A 171 3.04 4.35 6.63
CA THR A 171 4.06 3.35 6.89
C THR A 171 5.33 3.67 6.10
N SER A 172 6.48 3.59 6.78
CA SER A 172 7.78 3.87 6.18
C SER A 172 8.15 2.84 5.10
N TYR A 173 8.80 3.32 4.03
CA TYR A 173 9.51 2.51 3.04
C TYR A 173 10.40 1.42 3.67
N THR A 174 10.95 1.66 4.86
CA THR A 174 11.74 0.67 5.61
C THR A 174 10.96 -0.60 5.95
N LYS A 175 9.68 -0.51 6.29
CA LYS A 175 8.85 -1.70 6.58
C LYS A 175 8.56 -2.49 5.30
N MET A 176 8.29 -1.81 4.19
CA MET A 176 8.12 -2.47 2.89
C MET A 176 9.41 -3.12 2.39
N ALA A 177 10.55 -2.45 2.57
CA ALA A 177 11.86 -3.02 2.30
C ALA A 177 12.12 -4.31 3.10
N ARG A 178 11.75 -4.32 4.40
CA ARG A 178 11.86 -5.53 5.23
C ARG A 178 10.98 -6.67 4.74
N LEU A 179 9.77 -6.37 4.27
CA LEU A 179 8.88 -7.35 3.64
C LEU A 179 9.54 -7.98 2.41
N ILE A 180 10.08 -7.14 1.51
CA ILE A 180 10.77 -7.58 0.28
C ILE A 180 11.98 -8.44 0.60
N LEU A 181 12.81 -8.00 1.56
CA LEU A 181 14.06 -8.67 1.90
C LEU A 181 13.87 -9.85 2.87
N GLY A 182 12.65 -10.20 3.28
CA GLY A 182 12.39 -11.26 4.25
C GLY A 182 13.12 -11.04 5.59
N TRP A 183 13.30 -9.78 6.00
CA TRP A 183 14.12 -9.43 7.17
C TRP A 183 13.45 -9.82 8.49
N GLU A 184 12.12 -9.93 8.52
CA GLU A 184 11.36 -10.31 9.73
C GLU A 184 11.54 -11.78 10.14
N GLN A 185 11.90 -12.68 9.22
CA GLN A 185 12.13 -14.10 9.54
C GLN A 185 13.56 -14.43 10.00
N ARG A 186 14.50 -13.48 9.93
CA ARG A 186 15.92 -13.74 10.24
C ARG A 186 16.34 -13.45 11.68
N HIS A 187 15.43 -12.95 12.51
CA HIS A 187 15.71 -12.59 13.91
C HIS A 187 14.60 -13.01 14.89
N SER A 188 13.86 -14.09 14.59
CA SER A 188 12.99 -14.77 15.57
C SER A 188 13.70 -15.98 16.18
#